data_AF-A0A2Z6I946-F1
#
_entry.id   AF-A0A2Z6I946-F1
#
_cell.length_a   1.000
_cell.length_b   1.000
_cell.length_c   1.000
_cell.angle_alpha   90.00
_cell.angle_beta   90.00
_cell.angle_gamma   90.00
#
_symmetry.space_group_name_H-M   'P 1'
#
loop_
_entity.id
_entity.type
_entity.pdbx_description
1 polymer ?
#
loop_
_entity_poly.entity_id
_entity_poly.type
_entity_poly.pdbx_seq_one_letter_code
_entity_poly.pdbx_strand_id
1 'polypeptide(L)'
;MYVAVVGGGRGSAKKYVLVKESFRDEQGRPRSRTVQNLGPLDALIEKDPQALEKLRARFRSDREAKRTTAAAVRDERLRAQLDSAEDSHLSMLVVRYGHFPLRRIWTKDLQLDVKLRNLQAKSARPFDLNAALSFLAFMKVPDPHSARFDFASKDEFIGDPAADLALDDLGSALDFMTGAKDELFGWVNRRLDAQFGKTPLTLAVCDVSTDFASDPLSVALVVDAASFPRDFAVRAGDCSASSTNAFETLKRKYGVDEAIENVEAISDAFRAMASRFGFHPMCAQKSARIEGHVGICVLALLIVRLLQEKLRKANVLMSAEEIGRILSSASTALLQSGDALAFLHVGDVSNPRRQCPDASTEALLASMEAEKAKPAGIEAILRATGLKPLPRTAGRHELARCLGTRFGSDAEALSPIVLAQL
;
A
#
# COMPACT_ATOMS: atom_id res chain seq x y z
N MET A 1 -20.17 -6.28 -21.37
CA MET A 1 -19.95 -5.88 -22.78
C MET A 1 -19.33 -4.49 -22.82
N TYR A 2 -18.62 -4.14 -23.89
CA TYR A 2 -18.03 -2.83 -24.12
C TYR A 2 -17.88 -2.56 -25.62
N VAL A 3 -17.74 -1.28 -25.97
CA VAL A 3 -17.56 -0.84 -27.37
C VAL A 3 -16.05 -0.72 -27.66
N ALA A 4 -15.59 -1.39 -28.72
CA ALA A 4 -14.22 -1.34 -29.20
C ALA A 4 -14.18 -0.82 -30.64
N VAL A 5 -13.20 0.03 -30.93
CA VAL A 5 -12.90 0.45 -32.32
C VAL A 5 -11.73 -0.38 -32.80
N VAL A 6 -11.89 -1.07 -33.93
CA VAL A 6 -10.85 -1.92 -34.53
C VAL A 6 -10.54 -1.46 -35.95
N GLY A 7 -9.28 -1.56 -36.36
CA GLY A 7 -8.89 -1.32 -37.76
C GLY A 7 -9.31 -2.47 -38.67
N GLY A 8 -9.71 -2.18 -39.90
CA GLY A 8 -10.17 -3.16 -40.90
C GLY A 8 -9.12 -4.12 -41.46
N GLY A 9 -7.89 -4.15 -40.92
CA GLY A 9 -6.77 -4.99 -41.38
C GLY A 9 -5.44 -4.24 -41.47
N ARG A 10 -4.33 -4.94 -41.79
CA ARG A 10 -3.02 -4.31 -42.04
C ARG A 10 -3.13 -3.37 -43.25
N GLY A 11 -2.96 -2.06 -43.02
CA GLY A 11 -2.93 -1.05 -44.07
C GLY A 11 -4.28 -0.38 -44.40
N SER A 12 -5.39 -0.78 -43.77
CA SER A 12 -6.71 -0.18 -44.02
C SER A 12 -6.93 1.04 -43.11
N ALA A 13 -7.26 2.20 -43.69
CA ALA A 13 -7.67 3.40 -42.94
C ALA A 13 -9.08 3.29 -42.32
N LYS A 14 -9.90 2.32 -42.76
CA LYS A 14 -11.27 2.12 -42.28
C LYS A 14 -11.29 1.52 -40.88
N LYS A 15 -12.06 2.15 -39.99
CA LYS A 15 -12.29 1.71 -38.61
C LYS A 15 -13.70 1.17 -38.45
N TYR A 16 -13.87 0.13 -37.66
CA TYR A 16 -15.15 -0.50 -37.35
C TYR A 16 -15.45 -0.42 -35.86
N VAL A 17 -16.73 -0.27 -35.52
CA VAL A 17 -17.22 -0.25 -34.14
C VAL A 17 -17.83 -1.60 -33.81
N LEU A 18 -17.25 -2.29 -32.82
CA LEU A 18 -17.69 -3.61 -32.37
C LEU A 18 -18.17 -3.56 -30.92
N VAL A 19 -19.27 -4.25 -30.62
CA VAL A 19 -19.65 -4.61 -29.25
C VAL A 19 -18.96 -5.92 -28.91
N LYS A 20 -18.08 -5.88 -27.91
CA LYS A 20 -17.36 -7.04 -27.40
C LYS A 20 -17.86 -7.44 -26.03
N GLU A 21 -17.91 -8.73 -25.80
CA GLU A 21 -18.12 -9.31 -24.48
C GLU A 21 -16.81 -9.93 -24.00
N SER A 22 -16.38 -9.51 -22.82
CA SER A 22 -15.29 -10.17 -22.11
C SER A 22 -15.84 -11.36 -21.33
N PHE A 23 -15.19 -12.51 -21.48
CA PHE A 23 -15.44 -13.72 -20.70
C PHE A 23 -14.08 -14.31 -20.27
N ARG A 24 -14.09 -15.29 -19.36
CA ARG A 24 -12.88 -16.05 -19.02
C ARG A 24 -13.01 -17.44 -19.62
N ASP A 25 -11.91 -17.96 -20.17
CA ASP A 25 -11.85 -19.37 -20.55
C ASP A 25 -11.70 -20.27 -19.30
N GLU A 26 -11.71 -21.58 -19.49
CA GLU A 26 -11.63 -22.59 -18.42
C GLU A 26 -10.37 -22.45 -17.56
N GLN A 27 -9.32 -21.83 -18.09
CA GLN A 27 -8.05 -21.55 -17.39
C GLN A 27 -8.06 -20.16 -16.72
N GLY A 28 -9.21 -19.49 -16.68
CA GLY A 28 -9.38 -18.18 -16.07
C GLY A 28 -8.79 -17.01 -16.87
N ARG A 29 -8.31 -17.24 -18.11
CA ARG A 29 -7.66 -16.20 -18.92
C ARG A 29 -8.71 -15.31 -19.60
N PRO A 30 -8.50 -13.98 -19.64
CA PRO A 30 -9.47 -13.06 -20.21
C PRO A 30 -9.51 -13.20 -21.73
N ARG A 31 -10.66 -13.61 -22.25
CA ARG A 31 -10.98 -13.63 -23.67
C ARG A 31 -12.06 -12.60 -23.97
N SER A 32 -12.17 -12.21 -25.24
CA SER A 32 -13.27 -11.39 -25.70
C SER A 32 -13.84 -11.96 -26.97
N ARG A 33 -15.17 -12.09 -27.03
CA ARG A 33 -15.90 -12.40 -28.26
C ARG A 33 -16.61 -11.16 -28.77
N THR A 34 -16.71 -11.04 -30.08
CA THR A 34 -17.54 -10.01 -30.71
C THR A 34 -18.99 -10.47 -30.62
N VAL A 35 -19.82 -9.69 -29.95
CA VAL A 35 -21.26 -9.94 -29.82
C VAL A 35 -22.01 -9.32 -30.98
N GLN A 36 -21.58 -8.12 -31.40
CA GLN A 36 -22.25 -7.38 -32.46
C GLN A 36 -21.24 -6.50 -33.21
N ASN A 37 -21.35 -6.45 -34.53
CA ASN A 37 -20.64 -5.49 -35.37
C ASN A 37 -21.60 -4.35 -35.72
N LEU A 38 -21.27 -3.12 -35.31
CA LEU A 38 -22.09 -1.92 -35.55
C LEU A 38 -21.72 -1.20 -36.85
N GLY A 39 -20.73 -1.70 -37.59
CA GLY A 39 -20.34 -1.18 -38.89
C GLY A 39 -19.21 -0.14 -38.85
N PRO A 40 -18.97 0.57 -39.97
CA PRO A 40 -17.90 1.55 -40.10
C PRO A 40 -18.09 2.75 -39.17
N LEU A 41 -16.99 3.22 -38.58
CA LEU A 41 -16.99 4.38 -37.68
C LEU A 41 -17.46 5.65 -38.39
N ASP A 42 -17.00 5.88 -39.63
CA ASP A 42 -17.31 7.09 -40.38
C ASP A 42 -18.83 7.21 -40.65
N ALA A 43 -19.47 6.10 -41.02
CA ALA A 43 -20.92 6.03 -41.24
C ALA A 43 -21.74 6.23 -39.95
N LEU A 44 -21.18 5.88 -38.78
CA LEU A 44 -21.81 6.13 -37.48
C LEU A 44 -21.70 7.59 -37.07
N ILE A 45 -20.54 8.22 -37.30
CA ILE A 45 -20.27 9.63 -37.00
C ILE A 45 -21.06 10.54 -37.95
N GLU A 46 -21.19 10.16 -39.22
CA GLU A 46 -21.97 10.91 -40.22
C GLU A 46 -23.45 11.03 -39.83
N LYS A 47 -24.03 9.98 -39.23
CA LYS A 47 -25.42 9.99 -38.75
C LYS A 47 -25.59 10.71 -37.42
N ASP A 48 -24.62 10.58 -36.52
CA ASP A 48 -24.60 11.25 -35.23
C ASP A 48 -23.15 11.45 -34.76
N PRO A 49 -22.65 12.70 -34.71
CA PRO A 49 -21.29 13.01 -34.28
C PRO A 49 -20.94 12.46 -32.88
N GLN A 50 -21.95 12.24 -32.03
CA GLN A 50 -21.80 11.70 -30.68
C GLN A 50 -22.16 10.20 -30.56
N ALA A 51 -22.40 9.48 -31.67
CA ALA A 51 -22.84 8.08 -31.66
C ALA A 51 -21.95 7.18 -30.79
N LEU A 52 -20.63 7.32 -30.92
CA LEU A 52 -19.66 6.52 -30.18
C LEU A 52 -19.69 6.83 -28.68
N GLU A 53 -19.88 8.09 -28.32
CA GLU A 53 -19.96 8.53 -26.94
C GLU A 53 -21.25 8.03 -26.29
N LYS A 54 -22.40 8.18 -26.96
CA LYS A 54 -23.70 7.65 -26.51
C LYS A 54 -23.67 6.14 -26.34
N LEU A 55 -23.08 5.41 -27.29
CA LEU A 55 -22.91 3.95 -27.18
C LEU A 55 -22.05 3.58 -25.97
N ARG A 56 -20.88 4.24 -25.80
CA ARG A 56 -20.01 4.01 -24.63
C ARG A 56 -20.72 4.34 -23.32
N ALA A 57 -21.51 5.41 -23.28
CA ALA A 57 -22.30 5.82 -22.12
C ALA A 57 -23.37 4.78 -21.78
N ARG A 58 -24.12 4.29 -22.77
CA ARG A 58 -25.12 3.23 -22.59
C ARG A 58 -24.53 1.96 -22.00
N PHE A 59 -23.48 1.41 -22.60
CA PHE A 59 -22.85 0.18 -22.09
C PHE A 59 -22.18 0.38 -20.72
N ARG A 60 -21.74 1.61 -20.40
CA ARG A 60 -21.29 1.96 -19.05
C ARG A 60 -22.45 1.91 -18.06
N SER A 61 -23.56 2.54 -18.39
CA SER A 61 -24.78 2.55 -17.57
C SER A 61 -25.35 1.15 -17.35
N ASP A 62 -25.49 0.33 -18.41
CA ASP A 62 -25.96 -1.05 -18.30
C ASP A 62 -25.06 -1.90 -17.38
N ARG A 63 -23.73 -1.67 -17.45
CA ARG A 63 -22.76 -2.36 -16.59
C ARG A 63 -22.87 -1.90 -15.14
N GLU A 64 -23.13 -0.63 -14.91
CA GLU A 64 -23.36 -0.07 -13.58
C GLU A 64 -24.67 -0.59 -12.99
N ALA A 65 -25.76 -0.63 -13.77
CA ALA A 65 -27.04 -1.21 -13.35
C ALA A 65 -26.90 -2.68 -12.96
N LYS A 66 -26.28 -3.51 -13.82
CA LYS A 66 -25.99 -4.93 -13.50
C LYS A 66 -25.16 -5.08 -12.22
N ARG A 67 -24.19 -4.19 -11.99
CA ARG A 67 -23.38 -4.18 -10.77
C ARG A 67 -24.24 -3.85 -9.54
N THR A 68 -25.07 -2.82 -9.63
CA THR A 68 -25.96 -2.42 -8.52
C THR A 68 -26.94 -3.52 -8.17
N THR A 69 -27.55 -4.19 -9.17
CA THR A 69 -28.40 -5.36 -8.93
C THR A 69 -27.64 -6.50 -8.26
N ALA A 70 -26.44 -6.83 -8.74
CA ALA A 70 -25.61 -7.87 -8.13
C ALA A 70 -25.15 -7.53 -6.71
N ALA A 71 -25.01 -6.24 -6.37
CA ALA A 71 -24.72 -5.79 -5.01
C ALA A 71 -25.96 -5.91 -4.11
N ALA A 72 -27.13 -5.49 -4.58
CA ALA A 72 -28.38 -5.61 -3.85
C ALA A 72 -28.72 -7.08 -3.51
N VAL A 73 -28.55 -8.00 -4.46
CA VAL A 73 -28.74 -9.45 -4.23
C VAL A 73 -27.77 -9.98 -3.17
N ARG A 74 -26.51 -9.52 -3.16
CA ARG A 74 -25.55 -9.89 -2.12
C ARG A 74 -25.93 -9.34 -0.75
N ASP A 75 -26.38 -8.09 -0.69
CA ASP A 75 -26.83 -7.46 0.56
C ASP A 75 -28.06 -8.16 1.14
N GLU A 76 -29.01 -8.54 0.30
CA GLU A 76 -30.20 -9.30 0.70
C GLU A 76 -29.81 -10.69 1.22
N ARG A 77 -28.91 -11.40 0.51
CA ARG A 77 -28.39 -12.69 0.95
C ARG A 77 -27.63 -12.60 2.27
N LEU A 78 -26.81 -11.55 2.44
CA LEU A 78 -26.10 -11.27 3.69
C LEU A 78 -27.08 -11.06 4.85
N ARG A 79 -28.12 -10.25 4.65
CA ARG A 79 -29.16 -10.05 5.68
C ARG A 79 -29.83 -11.36 6.05
N ALA A 80 -30.24 -12.15 5.06
CA ALA A 80 -30.84 -13.46 5.33
C ALA A 80 -29.92 -14.40 6.11
N GLN A 81 -28.61 -14.41 5.81
CA GLN A 81 -27.63 -15.20 6.57
C GLN A 81 -27.48 -14.72 8.02
N LEU A 82 -27.43 -13.39 8.23
CA LEU A 82 -27.36 -12.79 9.56
C LEU A 82 -28.62 -13.09 10.38
N ASP A 83 -29.80 -13.00 9.76
CA ASP A 83 -31.09 -13.27 10.41
C ASP A 83 -31.25 -14.76 10.74
N SER A 84 -30.66 -15.66 9.94
CA SER A 84 -30.72 -17.12 10.17
C SER A 84 -29.76 -17.64 11.24
N ALA A 85 -28.86 -16.80 11.74
CA ALA A 85 -27.80 -17.20 12.66
C ALA A 85 -28.22 -17.32 14.13
N GLU A 86 -29.53 -17.27 14.42
CA GLU A 86 -30.05 -17.31 15.79
C GLU A 86 -29.60 -18.56 16.59
N ASP A 87 -29.32 -19.68 15.91
CA ASP A 87 -28.96 -20.97 16.55
C ASP A 87 -27.50 -21.43 16.35
N SER A 88 -26.67 -20.69 15.59
CA SER A 88 -25.26 -21.09 15.34
C SER A 88 -24.32 -19.91 15.17
N HIS A 89 -23.12 -20.00 15.75
CA HIS A 89 -22.11 -18.94 15.68
C HIS A 89 -21.69 -18.69 14.22
N LEU A 90 -21.88 -17.47 13.72
CA LEU A 90 -21.28 -17.02 12.47
C LEU A 90 -19.79 -16.73 12.68
N SER A 91 -18.91 -17.54 12.09
CA SER A 91 -17.48 -17.23 12.02
C SER A 91 -17.27 -16.11 10.99
N MET A 92 -17.08 -14.88 11.48
CA MET A 92 -16.73 -13.73 10.63
C MET A 92 -15.26 -13.38 10.83
N LEU A 93 -14.42 -13.88 9.92
CA LEU A 93 -13.00 -13.55 9.89
C LEU A 93 -12.81 -12.14 9.36
N VAL A 94 -11.94 -11.36 9.98
CA VAL A 94 -11.62 -10.01 9.56
C VAL A 94 -10.26 -10.02 8.85
N VAL A 95 -10.23 -9.49 7.63
CA VAL A 95 -9.01 -9.38 6.82
C VAL A 95 -8.74 -7.92 6.44
N ARG A 96 -7.46 -7.56 6.39
CA ARG A 96 -6.95 -6.19 6.30
C ARG A 96 -6.54 -5.86 4.88
N TYR A 97 -6.73 -4.62 4.46
CA TYR A 97 -6.40 -4.15 3.11
C TYR A 97 -5.68 -2.79 3.10
N GLY A 98 -5.28 -2.26 4.26
CA GLY A 98 -4.61 -0.96 4.37
C GLY A 98 -3.25 -0.85 3.65
N HIS A 99 -2.62 -1.96 3.26
CA HIS A 99 -1.37 -1.91 2.51
C HIS A 99 -1.55 -1.51 1.02
N PHE A 100 -2.76 -1.58 0.45
CA PHE A 100 -2.99 -1.29 -0.97
C PHE A 100 -2.68 0.16 -1.39
N PRO A 101 -3.07 1.20 -0.62
CA PRO A 101 -2.61 2.57 -0.84
C PRO A 101 -1.08 2.70 -0.87
N LEU A 102 -0.38 2.05 0.06
CA LEU A 102 1.09 2.07 0.14
C LEU A 102 1.71 1.39 -1.10
N ARG A 103 1.14 0.24 -1.50
CA ARG A 103 1.51 -0.48 -2.73
C ARG A 103 1.32 0.38 -3.97
N ARG A 104 0.32 1.26 -4.02
CA ARG A 104 0.12 2.18 -5.14
C ARG A 104 1.25 3.18 -5.26
N ILE A 105 1.69 3.76 -4.14
CA ILE A 105 2.83 4.68 -4.12
C ILE A 105 4.11 3.97 -4.53
N TRP A 106 4.35 2.78 -3.96
CA TRP A 106 5.51 1.94 -4.27
C TRP A 106 5.62 1.60 -5.76
N THR A 107 4.51 1.19 -6.39
CA THR A 107 4.51 0.66 -7.77
C THR A 107 4.26 1.71 -8.86
N LYS A 108 3.60 2.83 -8.54
CA LYS A 108 3.22 3.84 -9.55
C LYS A 108 4.06 5.10 -9.46
N ASP A 109 4.24 5.61 -8.26
CA ASP A 109 4.97 6.87 -8.06
C ASP A 109 6.48 6.58 -8.02
N LEU A 110 6.90 5.67 -7.13
CA LEU A 110 8.31 5.33 -6.96
C LEU A 110 8.79 4.27 -7.96
N GLN A 111 7.89 3.43 -8.46
CA GLN A 111 8.21 2.30 -9.35
C GLN A 111 9.37 1.44 -8.82
N LEU A 112 9.38 1.20 -7.51
CA LEU A 112 10.40 0.41 -6.83
C LEU A 112 10.31 -1.06 -7.22
N ASP A 113 9.12 -1.56 -7.56
CA ASP A 113 8.94 -2.91 -8.08
C ASP A 113 9.73 -3.17 -9.36
N VAL A 114 9.87 -2.15 -10.22
CA VAL A 114 10.68 -2.24 -11.44
C VAL A 114 12.17 -2.24 -11.09
N LYS A 115 12.61 -1.30 -10.24
CA LYS A 115 14.02 -1.21 -9.84
C LYS A 115 14.46 -2.48 -9.10
N LEU A 116 13.65 -3.00 -8.20
CA LEU A 116 13.95 -4.21 -7.43
C LEU A 116 14.00 -5.45 -8.31
N ARG A 117 13.09 -5.62 -9.28
CA ARG A 117 13.20 -6.72 -10.25
C ARG A 117 14.49 -6.65 -11.07
N ASN A 118 14.90 -5.44 -11.48
CA ASN A 118 16.16 -5.26 -12.22
C ASN A 118 17.39 -5.56 -11.37
N LEU A 119 17.36 -5.25 -10.08
CA LEU A 119 18.45 -5.60 -9.15
C LEU A 119 18.44 -7.09 -8.80
N GLN A 120 17.25 -7.68 -8.60
CA GLN A 120 17.07 -9.09 -8.31
C GLN A 120 17.61 -9.96 -9.45
N ALA A 121 17.44 -9.55 -10.71
CA ALA A 121 18.00 -10.26 -11.86
C ALA A 121 19.53 -10.39 -11.84
N LYS A 122 20.22 -9.57 -11.02
CA LYS A 122 21.68 -9.62 -10.80
C LYS A 122 22.06 -10.32 -9.49
N SER A 123 21.08 -10.80 -8.74
CA SER A 123 21.27 -11.41 -7.42
C SER A 123 21.00 -12.91 -7.50
N ALA A 124 21.69 -13.69 -6.65
CA ALA A 124 21.49 -15.14 -6.55
C ALA A 124 20.35 -15.53 -5.57
N ARG A 125 19.58 -14.58 -5.04
CA ARG A 125 18.55 -14.83 -4.02
C ARG A 125 17.34 -15.55 -4.63
N PRO A 126 16.87 -16.67 -4.04
CA PRO A 126 15.82 -17.52 -4.61
C PRO A 126 14.38 -17.06 -4.33
N PHE A 127 14.20 -15.90 -3.70
CA PHE A 127 12.88 -15.37 -3.30
C PHE A 127 12.61 -13.99 -3.94
N ASP A 128 11.35 -13.54 -3.92
CA ASP A 128 10.95 -12.24 -4.46
C ASP A 128 11.38 -11.08 -3.52
N LEU A 129 12.41 -10.32 -3.95
CA LEU A 129 12.92 -9.18 -3.20
C LEU A 129 11.92 -8.03 -3.11
N ASN A 130 11.10 -7.83 -4.14
CA ASN A 130 10.07 -6.81 -4.11
C ASN A 130 8.99 -7.18 -3.08
N ALA A 131 8.54 -8.43 -3.05
CA ALA A 131 7.59 -8.89 -2.04
C ALA A 131 8.16 -8.66 -0.63
N ALA A 132 9.38 -9.13 -0.35
CA ALA A 132 9.99 -9.01 0.97
C ALA A 132 10.21 -7.56 1.44
N LEU A 133 10.81 -6.71 0.60
CA LEU A 133 11.10 -5.32 0.98
C LEU A 133 9.84 -4.46 1.05
N SER A 134 8.88 -4.67 0.14
CA SER A 134 7.62 -3.93 0.17
C SER A 134 6.77 -4.33 1.38
N PHE A 135 6.73 -5.62 1.73
CA PHE A 135 6.09 -6.10 2.96
C PHE A 135 6.70 -5.42 4.19
N LEU A 136 8.02 -5.48 4.35
CA LEU A 136 8.71 -4.85 5.47
C LEU A 136 8.42 -3.35 5.55
N ALA A 137 8.46 -2.62 4.43
CA ALA A 137 8.18 -1.19 4.40
C ALA A 137 6.70 -0.87 4.71
N PHE A 138 5.76 -1.65 4.17
CA PHE A 138 4.34 -1.40 4.38
C PHE A 138 3.94 -1.63 5.82
N MET A 139 4.52 -2.60 6.51
CA MET A 139 4.21 -2.89 7.92
C MET A 139 4.73 -1.82 8.88
N LYS A 140 5.74 -1.03 8.49
CA LYS A 140 6.20 0.12 9.31
C LYS A 140 5.27 1.32 9.31
N VAL A 141 4.24 1.34 8.47
CA VAL A 141 3.30 2.46 8.43
C VAL A 141 2.11 2.28 9.39
N PRO A 142 1.33 1.17 9.32
CA PRO A 142 0.11 1.03 10.10
C PRO A 142 0.33 0.65 11.56
N ASP A 143 1.28 -0.26 11.83
CA ASP A 143 1.60 -0.76 13.17
C ASP A 143 3.05 -1.25 13.19
N PRO A 144 4.04 -0.35 13.36
CA PRO A 144 5.44 -0.72 13.33
C PRO A 144 5.74 -1.76 14.43
N HIS A 145 6.23 -2.93 14.04
CA HIS A 145 6.66 -3.97 14.98
C HIS A 145 7.97 -4.66 14.52
N SER A 146 8.39 -5.72 15.19
CA SER A 146 9.49 -6.55 14.73
C SER A 146 9.12 -7.32 13.45
N ALA A 147 10.08 -7.58 12.56
CA ALA A 147 9.82 -8.32 11.31
C ALA A 147 9.18 -9.71 11.56
N ARG A 148 9.51 -10.35 12.68
CA ARG A 148 8.90 -11.63 13.10
C ARG A 148 7.42 -11.47 13.45
N PHE A 149 7.06 -10.42 14.18
CA PHE A 149 5.67 -10.14 14.53
C PHE A 149 4.88 -9.75 13.28
N ASP A 150 5.44 -8.86 12.46
CA ASP A 150 4.85 -8.46 11.18
C ASP A 150 4.54 -9.69 10.33
N PHE A 151 5.52 -10.59 10.16
CA PHE A 151 5.38 -11.83 9.38
C PHE A 151 4.32 -12.79 9.93
N ALA A 152 4.15 -12.87 11.25
CA ALA A 152 3.11 -13.70 11.87
C ALA A 152 1.69 -13.21 11.57
N SER A 153 1.52 -11.92 11.25
CA SER A 153 0.22 -11.33 10.89
C SER A 153 -0.11 -11.39 9.40
N LYS A 154 0.78 -11.95 8.56
CA LYS A 154 0.66 -11.89 7.09
C LYS A 154 -0.66 -12.48 6.56
N ASP A 155 -1.18 -13.51 7.23
CA ASP A 155 -2.38 -14.25 6.82
C ASP A 155 -3.66 -13.43 7.02
N GLU A 156 -3.60 -12.36 7.81
CA GLU A 156 -4.71 -11.43 8.02
C GLU A 156 -4.89 -10.46 6.84
N PHE A 157 -3.99 -10.43 5.85
CA PHE A 157 -4.06 -9.49 4.74
C PHE A 157 -4.72 -10.06 3.49
N ILE A 158 -5.56 -9.24 2.86
CA ILE A 158 -6.12 -9.54 1.53
C ILE A 158 -4.99 -9.51 0.50
N GLY A 159 -4.77 -10.63 -0.18
CA GLY A 159 -3.66 -10.80 -1.12
C GLY A 159 -2.32 -10.72 -0.40
N ASP A 160 -2.13 -11.62 0.57
CA ASP A 160 -0.95 -11.74 1.43
C ASP A 160 0.34 -11.27 0.71
N PRO A 161 0.90 -10.10 1.10
CA PRO A 161 2.07 -9.53 0.45
C PRO A 161 3.34 -10.39 0.62
N ALA A 162 3.33 -11.37 1.52
CA ALA A 162 4.43 -12.27 1.85
C ALA A 162 4.08 -13.76 1.67
N ALA A 163 3.07 -14.08 0.84
CA ALA A 163 2.53 -15.44 0.67
C ALA A 163 3.60 -16.52 0.38
N ASP A 164 4.54 -16.20 -0.50
CA ASP A 164 5.58 -17.12 -0.98
C ASP A 164 6.93 -16.93 -0.28
N LEU A 165 6.96 -16.21 0.86
CA LEU A 165 8.18 -15.92 1.61
C LEU A 165 8.30 -16.79 2.87
N ALA A 166 9.54 -17.04 3.30
CA ALA A 166 9.87 -17.51 4.63
C ALA A 166 10.35 -16.36 5.53
N LEU A 167 10.28 -16.55 6.84
CA LEU A 167 10.77 -15.54 7.81
C LEU A 167 12.25 -15.19 7.58
N ASP A 168 13.08 -16.17 7.25
CA ASP A 168 14.51 -15.99 6.99
C ASP A 168 14.76 -15.13 5.73
N ASP A 169 13.86 -15.15 4.75
CA ASP A 169 13.95 -14.31 3.55
C ASP A 169 13.87 -12.82 3.90
N LEU A 170 13.17 -12.44 4.97
CA LEU A 170 13.10 -11.04 5.42
C LEU A 170 14.46 -10.55 5.93
N GLY A 171 15.17 -11.37 6.70
CA GLY A 171 16.53 -11.04 7.14
C GLY A 171 17.49 -10.94 5.95
N SER A 172 17.37 -11.88 5.02
CA SER A 172 18.07 -11.90 3.74
C SER A 172 17.81 -10.62 2.92
N ALA A 173 16.57 -10.15 2.86
CA ALA A 173 16.18 -8.92 2.17
C ALA A 173 16.75 -7.66 2.84
N LEU A 174 16.82 -7.60 4.17
CA LEU A 174 17.47 -6.50 4.88
C LEU A 174 18.96 -6.42 4.54
N ASP A 175 19.65 -7.56 4.48
CA ASP A 175 21.07 -7.60 4.10
C ASP A 175 21.27 -7.12 2.64
N PHE A 176 20.31 -7.40 1.75
CA PHE A 176 20.28 -6.83 0.40
C PHE A 176 20.06 -5.32 0.39
N MET A 177 19.13 -4.82 1.20
CA MET A 177 18.80 -3.39 1.30
C MET A 177 20.04 -2.55 1.62
N THR A 178 20.89 -3.04 2.53
CA THR A 178 22.15 -2.40 2.90
C THR A 178 23.10 -2.26 1.72
N GLY A 179 23.35 -3.35 0.99
CA GLY A 179 24.22 -3.33 -0.19
C GLY A 179 23.66 -2.54 -1.37
N ALA A 180 22.33 -2.47 -1.50
CA ALA A 180 21.64 -1.79 -2.60
C ALA A 180 21.24 -0.34 -2.28
N LYS A 181 21.57 0.18 -1.09
CA LYS A 181 21.12 1.48 -0.58
C LYS A 181 21.33 2.62 -1.57
N ASP A 182 22.56 2.84 -2.02
CA ASP A 182 22.88 3.95 -2.94
C ASP A 182 22.14 3.84 -4.27
N GLU A 183 21.99 2.63 -4.80
CA GLU A 183 21.25 2.40 -6.05
C GLU A 183 19.75 2.64 -5.90
N LEU A 184 19.17 2.26 -4.76
CA LEU A 184 17.76 2.44 -4.45
C LEU A 184 17.43 3.90 -4.17
N PHE A 185 18.18 4.58 -3.29
CA PHE A 185 17.96 5.99 -3.01
C PHE A 185 18.32 6.88 -4.19
N GLY A 186 19.33 6.52 -5.00
CA GLY A 186 19.58 7.19 -6.27
C GLY A 186 18.41 7.05 -7.27
N TRP A 187 17.73 5.90 -7.29
CA TRP A 187 16.50 5.73 -8.07
C TRP A 187 15.35 6.57 -7.51
N VAL A 188 15.10 6.50 -6.20
CA VAL A 188 14.07 7.28 -5.51
C VAL A 188 14.26 8.77 -5.77
N ASN A 189 15.47 9.30 -5.63
CA ASN A 189 15.76 10.71 -5.84
C ASN A 189 15.45 11.16 -7.27
N ARG A 190 15.81 10.36 -8.29
CA ARG A 190 15.40 10.64 -9.68
C ARG A 190 13.89 10.68 -9.87
N ARG A 191 13.15 9.81 -9.16
CA ARG A 191 11.68 9.79 -9.22
C ARG A 191 11.06 11.01 -8.56
N LEU A 192 11.57 11.39 -7.40
CA LEU A 192 11.11 12.58 -6.68
C LEU A 192 11.43 13.85 -7.47
N ASP A 193 12.65 13.98 -8.00
CA ASP A 193 13.06 15.14 -8.81
C ASP A 193 12.21 15.26 -10.08
N ALA A 194 11.86 14.14 -10.72
CA ALA A 194 10.98 14.14 -11.89
C ALA A 194 9.53 14.56 -11.56
N GLN A 195 9.07 14.32 -10.33
CA GLN A 195 7.69 14.63 -9.91
C GLN A 195 7.55 16.02 -9.27
N PHE A 196 8.55 16.45 -8.51
CA PHE A 196 8.48 17.63 -7.64
C PHE A 196 9.54 18.69 -7.96
N GLY A 197 10.46 18.39 -8.88
CA GLY A 197 11.63 19.23 -9.13
C GLY A 197 12.71 19.06 -8.06
N LYS A 198 13.81 19.81 -8.23
CA LYS A 198 14.93 19.86 -7.29
C LYS A 198 14.72 21.01 -6.32
N THR A 199 14.94 20.74 -5.04
CA THR A 199 14.84 21.74 -3.96
C THR A 199 16.09 21.66 -3.09
N PRO A 200 16.37 22.70 -2.27
CA PRO A 200 17.42 22.64 -1.27
C PRO A 200 17.24 21.43 -0.36
N LEU A 201 18.38 20.88 0.08
CA LEU A 201 18.44 19.73 0.98
C LEU A 201 18.98 20.17 2.33
N THR A 202 18.47 19.55 3.38
CA THR A 202 18.94 19.74 4.76
C THR A 202 19.26 18.40 5.39
N LEU A 203 20.05 18.41 6.45
CA LEU A 203 20.40 17.23 7.22
C LEU A 203 19.71 17.31 8.58
N ALA A 204 18.85 16.33 8.88
CA ALA A 204 18.24 16.15 10.19
C ALA A 204 18.89 14.97 10.90
N VAL A 205 19.31 15.14 12.16
CA VAL A 205 19.85 14.05 12.97
C VAL A 205 18.83 13.67 14.04
N CYS A 206 18.57 12.38 14.17
CA CYS A 206 17.58 11.83 15.09
C CYS A 206 18.21 10.68 15.88
N ASP A 207 18.11 10.76 17.20
CA ASP A 207 18.42 9.62 18.06
C ASP A 207 17.20 8.71 18.20
N VAL A 208 17.44 7.42 17.95
CA VAL A 208 16.47 6.34 18.09
C VAL A 208 16.91 5.51 19.29
N SER A 209 16.09 5.56 20.35
CA SER A 209 16.24 4.65 21.48
C SER A 209 16.02 3.22 21.00
N THR A 210 16.97 2.35 21.26
CA THR A 210 16.83 0.91 21.06
C THR A 210 16.79 0.26 22.42
N ASP A 211 15.82 -0.62 22.68
CA ASP A 211 15.60 -1.27 23.99
C ASP A 211 16.79 -2.09 24.52
N PHE A 212 17.89 -2.19 23.75
CA PHE A 212 19.00 -3.12 23.97
C PHE A 212 20.39 -2.47 24.04
N ALA A 213 20.53 -1.15 23.84
CA ALA A 213 21.83 -0.48 23.84
C ALA A 213 21.92 0.59 24.94
N SER A 214 23.09 0.69 25.56
CA SER A 214 23.45 1.77 26.49
C SER A 214 23.45 3.14 25.82
N ASP A 215 23.80 3.17 24.54
CA ASP A 215 23.84 4.39 23.73
C ASP A 215 22.83 4.33 22.57
N PRO A 216 22.11 5.44 22.27
CA PRO A 216 21.10 5.47 21.22
C PRO A 216 21.71 5.31 19.82
N LEU A 217 20.92 4.74 18.90
CA LEU A 217 21.25 4.70 17.48
C LEU A 217 20.99 6.09 16.87
N SER A 218 22.04 6.79 16.43
CA SER A 218 21.86 8.06 15.72
C SER A 218 21.64 7.81 14.23
N VAL A 219 20.62 8.42 13.66
CA VAL A 219 20.33 8.38 12.22
C VAL A 219 20.36 9.80 11.66
N ALA A 220 21.16 10.02 10.64
CA ALA A 220 21.14 11.24 9.85
C ALA A 220 20.27 11.03 8.62
N LEU A 221 19.30 11.91 8.40
CA LEU A 221 18.40 11.92 7.25
C LEU A 221 18.69 13.15 6.40
N VAL A 222 18.96 12.93 5.12
CA VAL A 222 18.93 14.02 4.13
C VAL A 222 17.48 14.19 3.71
N VAL A 223 16.93 15.37 3.91
CA VAL A 223 15.53 15.67 3.59
C VAL A 223 15.48 16.90 2.70
N ASP A 224 14.43 16.98 1.89
CA ASP A 224 14.18 18.17 1.08
C ASP A 224 13.22 19.15 1.76
N ALA A 225 13.00 20.31 1.13
CA ALA A 225 12.08 21.33 1.63
C ALA A 225 10.61 20.87 1.78
N ALA A 226 10.22 19.78 1.11
CA ALA A 226 8.90 19.15 1.24
C ALA A 226 8.88 18.01 2.27
N SER A 227 9.96 17.86 3.05
CA SER A 227 10.15 16.81 4.06
C SER A 227 10.19 15.39 3.49
N PHE A 228 10.54 15.22 2.21
CA PHE A 228 10.79 13.90 1.63
C PHE A 228 12.22 13.47 1.95
N PRO A 229 12.41 12.30 2.59
CA PRO A 229 13.75 11.77 2.79
C PRO A 229 14.37 11.36 1.46
N ARG A 230 15.60 11.83 1.22
CA ARG A 230 16.39 11.65 0.00
C ARG A 230 17.54 10.66 0.19
N ASP A 231 18.08 10.56 1.40
CA ASP A 231 19.12 9.61 1.77
C ASP A 231 19.25 9.52 3.29
N PHE A 232 20.07 8.60 3.79
CA PHE A 232 20.33 8.48 5.21
C PHE A 232 21.73 7.94 5.52
N ALA A 233 22.18 8.08 6.76
CA ALA A 233 23.32 7.38 7.33
C ALA A 233 23.02 6.99 8.78
N VAL A 234 23.67 5.92 9.25
CA VAL A 234 23.45 5.37 10.59
C VAL A 234 24.77 5.36 11.35
N ARG A 235 24.69 5.71 12.64
CA ARG A 235 25.78 5.59 13.61
C ARG A 235 25.28 4.81 14.83
N ALA A 236 25.77 3.59 14.99
CA ALA A 236 25.51 2.80 16.20
C ALA A 236 26.34 3.34 17.37
N GLY A 237 25.73 3.43 18.56
CA GLY A 237 26.29 4.06 19.76
C GLY A 237 27.68 3.55 20.16
N ASP A 238 27.94 2.25 19.99
CA ASP A 238 29.22 1.63 20.36
C ASP A 238 29.87 0.90 19.17
N CYS A 239 30.53 1.60 18.24
CA CYS A 239 31.53 1.01 17.32
C CYS A 239 32.35 2.05 16.53
N SER A 240 33.52 2.44 17.07
CA SER A 240 34.68 3.01 16.37
C SER A 240 34.57 4.42 15.74
N ALA A 241 35.72 5.10 15.67
CA ALA A 241 35.96 6.39 15.00
C ALA A 241 35.60 6.42 13.50
N SER A 242 35.18 5.29 12.90
CA SER A 242 34.71 5.23 11.50
C SER A 242 33.30 5.81 11.31
N SER A 243 32.49 5.90 12.36
CA SER A 243 31.09 6.32 12.25
C SER A 243 30.88 7.84 12.12
N THR A 244 31.80 8.67 12.63
CA THR A 244 31.84 10.13 12.39
C THR A 244 32.01 10.44 10.89
N ASN A 245 32.71 9.56 10.16
CA ASN A 245 32.92 9.70 8.72
C ASN A 245 31.63 9.49 7.90
N ALA A 246 30.67 8.68 8.35
CA ALA A 246 29.46 8.41 7.57
C ALA A 246 28.58 9.66 7.42
N PHE A 247 28.38 10.42 8.49
CA PHE A 247 27.59 11.66 8.46
C PHE A 247 28.31 12.75 7.66
N GLU A 248 29.64 12.87 7.81
CA GLU A 248 30.44 13.79 6.99
C GLU A 248 30.45 13.43 5.50
N THR A 249 30.53 12.13 5.18
CA THR A 249 30.44 11.64 3.80
C THR A 249 29.08 12.01 3.21
N LEU A 250 28.00 11.88 4.00
CA LEU A 250 26.66 12.25 3.57
C LEU A 250 26.53 13.76 3.36
N LYS A 251 27.06 14.59 4.27
CA LYS A 251 27.13 16.05 4.12
C LYS A 251 27.86 16.44 2.84
N ARG A 252 29.03 15.84 2.59
CA ARG A 252 29.84 16.09 1.38
C ARG A 252 29.13 15.66 0.10
N LYS A 253 28.45 14.50 0.12
CA LYS A 253 27.68 13.96 -1.02
C LYS A 253 26.58 14.92 -1.47
N TYR A 254 25.93 15.61 -0.52
CA TYR A 254 24.78 16.48 -0.80
C TYR A 254 25.07 17.98 -0.66
N GLY A 255 26.29 18.37 -0.27
CA GLY A 255 26.69 19.77 -0.10
C GLY A 255 25.91 20.49 1.01
N VAL A 256 25.71 19.82 2.15
CA VAL A 256 24.95 20.37 3.29
C VAL A 256 25.93 20.74 4.41
N ASP A 257 26.08 22.03 4.69
CA ASP A 257 27.10 22.56 5.62
C ASP A 257 26.67 22.44 7.09
N GLU A 258 25.41 22.72 7.42
CA GLU A 258 24.88 22.65 8.79
C GLU A 258 23.87 21.52 8.96
N ALA A 259 24.07 20.71 10.01
CA ALA A 259 23.04 19.78 10.47
C ALA A 259 22.04 20.58 11.29
N ILE A 260 20.76 20.55 10.90
CA ILE A 260 19.71 21.11 11.74
C ILE A 260 19.38 20.04 12.77
N GLU A 261 19.81 20.25 14.00
CA GLU A 261 19.30 19.50 15.15
C GLU A 261 17.80 19.79 15.27
N ASN A 262 16.97 18.74 15.28
CA ASN A 262 15.51 18.81 15.42
C ASN A 262 14.70 19.43 14.26
N VAL A 263 14.48 18.65 13.20
CA VAL A 263 13.21 18.72 12.45
C VAL A 263 12.19 17.80 13.15
N GLU A 264 11.61 18.28 14.26
CA GLU A 264 10.81 17.50 15.22
C GLU A 264 9.77 16.59 14.54
N ALA A 265 8.97 17.14 13.61
CA ALA A 265 7.91 16.40 12.96
C ALA A 265 8.38 15.26 12.02
N ILE A 266 9.60 15.33 11.46
CA ILE A 266 10.20 14.23 10.68
C ILE A 266 10.84 13.22 11.63
N SER A 267 11.55 13.73 12.63
CA SER A 267 12.18 12.93 13.67
C SER A 267 11.18 12.06 14.41
N ASP A 268 10.02 12.59 14.79
CA ASP A 268 9.01 11.84 15.57
C ASP A 268 8.33 10.74 14.75
N ALA A 269 7.98 11.04 13.50
CA ALA A 269 7.41 10.03 12.59
C ALA A 269 8.43 8.91 12.31
N PHE A 270 9.69 9.27 12.07
CA PHE A 270 10.76 8.29 11.88
C PHE A 270 11.02 7.48 13.15
N ARG A 271 11.10 8.12 14.31
CA ARG A 271 11.32 7.48 15.61
C ARG A 271 10.17 6.54 15.94
N ALA A 272 8.92 6.88 15.63
CA ALA A 272 7.78 5.98 15.82
C ALA A 272 7.89 4.72 14.94
N MET A 273 8.38 4.84 13.70
CA MET A 273 8.60 3.69 12.82
C MET A 273 9.80 2.83 13.24
N ALA A 274 10.83 3.47 13.78
CA ALA A 274 12.08 2.84 14.15
C ALA A 274 12.12 2.32 15.60
N SER A 275 11.28 2.81 16.51
CA SER A 275 11.38 2.52 17.96
C SER A 275 11.13 1.05 18.32
N ARG A 276 10.33 0.31 17.54
CA ARG A 276 10.03 -1.11 17.81
C ARG A 276 11.01 -2.06 17.12
N PHE A 277 12.30 -1.81 17.34
CA PHE A 277 13.41 -2.63 16.83
C PHE A 277 13.47 -3.97 17.56
N GLY A 278 13.07 -5.07 16.90
CA GLY A 278 13.09 -6.41 17.50
C GLY A 278 14.32 -7.26 17.17
N PHE A 279 15.54 -6.80 17.44
CA PHE A 279 16.76 -7.63 17.29
C PHE A 279 17.62 -7.65 18.57
N HIS A 280 17.81 -8.85 19.15
CA HIS A 280 18.71 -9.19 20.28
C HIS A 280 20.22 -9.13 19.88
N PRO A 281 21.18 -9.03 20.83
CA PRO A 281 22.28 -8.04 20.90
C PRO A 281 23.30 -8.01 19.74
N MET A 282 23.94 -6.85 19.58
CA MET A 282 24.75 -6.43 18.43
C MET A 282 26.10 -7.15 18.30
N CYS A 283 26.34 -7.80 17.15
CA CYS A 283 27.66 -8.23 16.67
C CYS A 283 27.91 -7.57 15.29
N ALA A 284 29.15 -7.54 14.81
CA ALA A 284 29.55 -6.83 13.58
C ALA A 284 28.77 -7.21 12.30
N GLN A 285 28.23 -8.43 12.17
CA GLN A 285 27.32 -8.79 11.07
C GLN A 285 25.90 -8.20 11.21
N LYS A 286 25.50 -7.80 12.42
CA LYS A 286 24.18 -7.21 12.72
C LYS A 286 24.12 -5.69 12.48
N SER A 287 25.26 -4.99 12.36
CA SER A 287 25.28 -3.55 12.03
C SER A 287 24.78 -3.26 10.61
N ALA A 288 25.17 -4.10 9.64
CA ALA A 288 24.67 -4.04 8.28
C ALA A 288 23.14 -4.22 8.24
N ARG A 289 22.60 -5.15 9.03
CA ARG A 289 21.15 -5.39 9.10
C ARG A 289 20.39 -4.25 9.76
N ILE A 290 20.98 -3.57 10.73
CA ILE A 290 20.42 -2.32 11.31
C ILE A 290 20.30 -1.25 10.23
N GLU A 291 21.34 -1.06 9.41
CA GLU A 291 21.28 -0.10 8.30
C GLU A 291 20.19 -0.47 7.28
N GLY A 292 20.06 -1.76 6.94
CA GLY A 292 19.00 -2.25 6.06
C GLY A 292 17.61 -1.97 6.62
N HIS A 293 17.40 -2.18 7.93
CA HIS A 293 16.13 -1.87 8.60
C HIS A 293 15.86 -0.37 8.64
N VAL A 294 16.87 0.45 8.97
CA VAL A 294 16.72 1.91 8.90
C VAL A 294 16.32 2.32 7.49
N GLY A 295 16.94 1.75 6.46
CA GLY A 295 16.56 1.97 5.07
C GLY A 295 15.09 1.64 4.77
N ILE A 296 14.56 0.54 5.33
CA ILE A 296 13.13 0.22 5.27
C ILE A 296 12.28 1.31 5.93
N CYS A 297 12.65 1.77 7.13
CA CYS A 297 11.92 2.83 7.84
C CYS A 297 11.97 4.17 7.09
N VAL A 298 13.09 4.50 6.44
CA VAL A 298 13.20 5.69 5.59
C VAL A 298 12.30 5.58 4.36
N LEU A 299 12.23 4.40 3.72
CA LEU A 299 11.29 4.15 2.62
C LEU A 299 9.82 4.22 3.08
N ALA A 300 9.50 3.69 4.26
CA ALA A 300 8.17 3.77 4.85
C ALA A 300 7.77 5.23 5.13
N LEU A 301 8.66 6.01 5.74
CA LEU A 301 8.49 7.45 5.95
C LEU A 301 8.25 8.17 4.63
N LEU A 302 9.03 7.86 3.59
CA LEU A 302 8.84 8.45 2.27
C LEU A 302 7.43 8.17 1.71
N ILE A 303 6.97 6.92 1.81
CA ILE A 303 5.63 6.53 1.35
C ILE A 303 4.56 7.33 2.08
N VAL A 304 4.67 7.48 3.41
CA VAL A 304 3.73 8.28 4.21
C VAL A 304 3.76 9.75 3.79
N ARG A 305 4.94 10.34 3.59
CA ARG A 305 5.06 11.74 3.14
C ARG A 305 4.44 11.95 1.76
N LEU A 306 4.66 11.02 0.83
CA LEU A 306 4.03 11.06 -0.50
C LEU A 306 2.51 10.92 -0.40
N LEU A 307 2.01 10.10 0.53
CA LEU A 307 0.57 10.00 0.78
C LEU A 307 0.01 11.30 1.35
N GLN A 308 0.67 11.91 2.34
CA GLN A 308 0.28 13.21 2.89
C GLN A 308 0.23 14.30 1.82
N GLU A 309 1.21 14.32 0.91
CA GLU A 309 1.22 15.26 -0.21
C GLU A 309 0.05 15.04 -1.18
N LYS A 310 -0.30 13.78 -1.49
CA LYS A 310 -1.48 13.47 -2.31
C LYS A 310 -2.78 13.86 -1.62
N LEU A 311 -2.89 13.63 -0.31
CA LEU A 311 -4.05 14.04 0.50
C LEU A 311 -4.16 15.57 0.54
N ARG A 312 -3.04 16.28 0.74
CA ARG A 312 -2.98 17.75 0.71
C ARG A 312 -3.48 18.30 -0.62
N LYS A 313 -3.07 17.71 -1.75
CA LYS A 313 -3.59 18.06 -3.08
C LYS A 313 -5.09 17.81 -3.25
N ALA A 314 -5.66 16.91 -2.46
CA ALA A 314 -7.10 16.65 -2.38
C ALA A 314 -7.82 17.49 -1.30
N ASN A 315 -7.15 18.50 -0.72
CA ASN A 315 -7.64 19.32 0.38
C ASN A 315 -7.99 18.52 1.66
N VAL A 316 -7.28 17.41 1.88
CA VAL A 316 -7.40 16.59 3.09
C VAL A 316 -6.06 16.63 3.84
N LEU A 317 -6.09 17.06 5.10
CA LEU A 317 -4.91 17.06 5.96
C LEU A 317 -5.00 15.86 6.91
N MET A 318 -3.99 15.00 6.89
CA MET A 318 -3.84 13.89 7.83
C MET A 318 -2.40 13.84 8.34
N SER A 319 -2.22 13.63 9.63
CA SER A 319 -0.93 13.35 10.24
C SER A 319 -0.43 11.95 9.86
N ALA A 320 0.87 11.68 10.06
CA ALA A 320 1.43 10.36 9.81
C ALA A 320 0.81 9.27 10.71
N GLU A 321 0.53 9.63 11.96
CA GLU A 321 -0.13 8.77 12.94
C GLU A 321 -1.58 8.48 12.57
N GLU A 322 -2.33 9.50 12.11
CA GLU A 322 -3.69 9.34 11.61
C GLU A 322 -3.73 8.39 10.41
N ILE A 323 -2.81 8.55 9.46
CA ILE A 323 -2.66 7.64 8.32
C ILE A 323 -2.38 6.21 8.79
N GLY A 324 -1.40 6.02 9.68
CA GLY A 324 -1.04 4.70 10.19
C GLY A 324 -2.23 4.00 10.83
N ARG A 325 -2.96 4.69 11.70
CA ARG A 325 -4.15 4.16 12.36
C ARG A 325 -5.27 3.79 11.38
N ILE A 326 -5.62 4.67 10.44
CA ILE A 326 -6.66 4.38 9.44
C ILE A 326 -6.28 3.18 8.57
N LEU A 327 -5.00 3.08 8.18
CA LEU A 327 -4.52 1.94 7.40
C LEU A 327 -4.49 0.65 8.22
N SER A 328 -4.22 0.72 9.53
CA SER A 328 -4.19 -0.46 10.39
C SER A 328 -5.59 -1.02 10.65
N SER A 329 -6.62 -0.18 10.72
CA SER A 329 -8.02 -0.58 10.93
C SER A 329 -8.77 -0.92 9.64
N ALA A 330 -8.25 -0.51 8.47
CA ALA A 330 -8.84 -0.79 7.17
C ALA A 330 -9.00 -2.30 6.90
N SER A 331 -10.22 -2.80 7.10
CA SER A 331 -10.52 -4.24 7.09
C SER A 331 -11.92 -4.57 6.56
N THR A 332 -12.10 -5.83 6.17
CA THR A 332 -13.37 -6.39 5.73
C THR A 332 -13.66 -7.68 6.48
N ALA A 333 -14.90 -7.87 6.91
CA ALA A 333 -15.37 -9.16 7.38
C ALA A 333 -15.67 -10.07 6.19
N LEU A 334 -15.23 -11.31 6.30
CA LEU A 334 -15.48 -12.36 5.32
C LEU A 334 -16.76 -13.10 5.66
N LEU A 335 -17.56 -13.33 4.64
CA LEU A 335 -18.70 -14.23 4.71
C LEU A 335 -18.67 -15.18 3.52
N GLN A 336 -18.88 -16.46 3.80
CA GLN A 336 -19.09 -17.46 2.78
C GLN A 336 -20.57 -17.69 2.55
N SER A 337 -20.97 -17.69 1.28
CA SER A 337 -22.34 -17.85 0.87
C SER A 337 -22.41 -18.87 -0.26
N GLY A 338 -22.56 -20.16 0.11
CA GLY A 338 -22.33 -21.27 -0.81
C GLY A 338 -20.87 -21.26 -1.29
N ASP A 339 -20.65 -21.31 -2.60
CA ASP A 339 -19.30 -21.27 -3.20
C ASP A 339 -18.75 -19.85 -3.41
N ALA A 340 -19.48 -18.81 -2.99
CA ALA A 340 -19.12 -17.42 -3.26
C ALA A 340 -18.66 -16.69 -1.99
N LEU A 341 -17.50 -16.04 -2.08
CA LEU A 341 -16.99 -15.12 -1.07
C LEU A 341 -17.64 -13.73 -1.18
N ALA A 342 -18.08 -13.22 -0.04
CA ALA A 342 -18.51 -11.84 0.15
C ALA A 342 -17.61 -11.15 1.18
N PHE A 343 -17.25 -9.91 0.88
CA PHE A 343 -16.45 -9.04 1.72
C PHE A 343 -17.35 -7.90 2.19
N LEU A 344 -17.65 -7.87 3.49
CA LEU A 344 -18.38 -6.79 4.14
C LEU A 344 -17.36 -5.75 4.61
N HIS A 345 -17.48 -4.52 4.11
CA HIS A 345 -16.66 -3.43 4.61
C HIS A 345 -17.06 -3.12 6.06
N VAL A 346 -16.10 -3.24 6.98
CA VAL A 346 -16.29 -2.96 8.40
C VAL A 346 -15.70 -1.58 8.67
N GLY A 347 -16.44 -0.75 9.40
CA GLY A 347 -15.94 0.56 9.83
C GLY A 347 -14.79 0.44 10.82
N ASP A 348 -14.04 1.52 10.99
CA ASP A 348 -12.94 1.56 11.94
C ASP A 348 -13.46 1.44 13.39
N VAL A 349 -13.15 0.32 14.05
CA VAL A 349 -13.31 0.19 15.51
C VAL A 349 -11.95 0.43 16.16
N SER A 350 -11.71 1.67 16.59
CA SER A 350 -10.54 2.00 17.39
C SER A 350 -10.84 1.82 18.88
N ASN A 351 -9.87 1.29 19.63
CA ASN A 351 -9.92 1.33 21.09
C ASN A 351 -8.98 2.46 21.56
N PRO A 352 -9.51 3.69 21.80
CA PRO A 352 -8.68 4.85 22.12
C PRO A 352 -7.94 4.68 23.46
N ARG A 353 -8.43 3.81 24.35
CA ARG A 353 -7.77 3.49 25.62
C ARG A 353 -6.43 2.77 25.43
N ARG A 354 -6.20 2.08 24.30
CA ARG A 354 -4.88 1.49 24.01
C ARG A 354 -3.79 2.56 23.85
N GLN A 355 -4.16 3.77 23.43
CA GLN A 355 -3.23 4.88 23.20
C GLN A 355 -3.08 5.76 24.44
N CYS A 356 -4.18 5.97 25.16
CA CYS A 356 -4.20 6.73 26.41
C CYS A 356 -4.78 5.85 27.53
N PRO A 357 -3.99 4.90 28.09
CA PRO A 357 -4.47 3.98 29.13
C PRO A 357 -5.02 4.71 30.34
N ASP A 358 -4.38 5.83 30.69
CA ASP A 358 -4.66 6.62 31.88
C ASP A 358 -5.75 7.70 31.66
N ALA A 359 -6.23 7.87 30.42
CA ALA A 359 -7.28 8.84 30.15
C ALA A 359 -8.63 8.42 30.73
N SER A 360 -9.39 9.39 31.27
CA SER A 360 -10.74 9.15 31.76
C SER A 360 -11.67 8.74 30.62
N THR A 361 -12.74 8.01 30.97
CA THR A 361 -13.75 7.63 29.98
C THR A 361 -14.38 8.85 29.31
N GLU A 362 -14.63 9.96 30.03
CA GLU A 362 -15.17 11.17 29.40
C GLU A 362 -14.19 11.78 28.39
N ALA A 363 -12.90 11.84 28.71
CA ALA A 363 -11.87 12.35 27.79
C ALA A 363 -11.77 11.50 26.51
N LEU A 364 -11.84 10.17 26.65
CA LEU A 364 -11.83 9.24 25.52
C LEU A 364 -13.10 9.35 24.66
N LEU A 365 -14.28 9.51 25.27
CA LEU A 365 -15.51 9.73 24.52
C LEU A 365 -15.47 11.07 23.75
N ALA A 366 -14.94 12.13 24.37
CA ALA A 366 -14.76 13.42 23.70
C ALA A 366 -13.81 13.33 22.50
N SER A 367 -12.69 12.58 22.63
CA SER A 367 -11.77 12.38 21.50
C SER A 367 -12.40 11.55 20.38
N MET A 368 -13.20 10.53 20.72
CA MET A 368 -13.95 9.74 19.74
C MET A 368 -14.95 10.59 18.95
N GLU A 369 -15.70 11.47 19.61
CA GLU A 369 -16.65 12.35 18.91
C GLU A 369 -15.94 13.39 18.03
N ALA A 370 -14.84 13.96 18.51
CA ALA A 370 -14.00 14.84 17.70
C ALA A 370 -13.44 14.11 16.46
N GLU A 371 -13.12 12.83 16.57
CA GLU A 371 -12.65 12.01 15.47
C GLU A 371 -13.76 11.64 14.48
N LYS A 372 -14.96 11.27 14.95
CA LYS A 372 -16.14 11.03 14.08
C LYS A 372 -16.53 12.26 13.27
N ALA A 373 -16.29 13.46 13.80
CA ALA A 373 -16.56 14.72 13.12
C ALA A 373 -15.56 15.01 11.97
N LYS A 374 -14.42 14.30 11.89
CA LYS A 374 -13.46 14.48 10.80
C LYS A 374 -14.01 13.85 9.51
N PRO A 375 -14.05 14.60 8.38
CA PRO A 375 -14.62 14.11 7.12
C PRO A 375 -13.73 13.08 6.39
N ALA A 376 -12.67 12.60 7.03
CA ALA A 376 -11.55 11.96 6.36
C ALA A 376 -11.22 10.59 6.99
N GLY A 377 -11.60 9.52 6.29
CA GLY A 377 -11.28 8.13 6.64
C GLY A 377 -10.54 7.40 5.52
N ILE A 378 -10.56 6.06 5.54
CA ILE A 378 -9.89 5.21 4.54
C ILE A 378 -10.29 5.56 3.10
N GLU A 379 -11.52 6.02 2.87
CA GLU A 379 -11.97 6.44 1.53
C GLU A 379 -11.13 7.57 0.93
N ALA A 380 -10.73 8.57 1.73
CA ALA A 380 -9.92 9.69 1.27
C ALA A 380 -8.53 9.20 0.84
N ILE A 381 -7.94 8.30 1.62
CA ILE A 381 -6.65 7.65 1.31
C ILE A 381 -6.73 6.83 0.02
N LEU A 382 -7.79 6.02 -0.14
CA LEU A 382 -8.01 5.25 -1.36
C LEU A 382 -8.13 6.18 -2.57
N ARG A 383 -8.95 7.22 -2.50
CA ARG A 383 -9.13 8.18 -3.61
C ARG A 383 -7.84 8.92 -3.94
N ALA A 384 -7.11 9.41 -2.94
CA ALA A 384 -5.85 10.14 -3.12
C ALA A 384 -4.76 9.29 -3.80
N THR A 385 -4.79 7.97 -3.63
CA THR A 385 -3.87 7.02 -4.28
C THR A 385 -4.39 6.44 -5.61
N GLY A 386 -5.52 6.94 -6.10
CA GLY A 386 -6.14 6.49 -7.35
C GLY A 386 -6.85 5.14 -7.25
N LEU A 387 -7.14 4.68 -6.03
CA LEU A 387 -7.99 3.54 -5.72
C LEU A 387 -9.45 3.99 -5.56
N LYS A 388 -10.36 3.03 -5.43
CA LYS A 388 -11.78 3.31 -5.20
C LYS A 388 -12.18 2.84 -3.81
N PRO A 389 -13.03 3.59 -3.10
CA PRO A 389 -13.68 3.10 -1.88
C PRO A 389 -14.37 1.76 -2.10
N LEU A 390 -14.32 0.93 -1.07
CA LEU A 390 -15.04 -0.33 -1.08
C LEU A 390 -16.54 -0.05 -0.93
N PRO A 391 -17.40 -0.69 -1.74
CA PRO A 391 -18.83 -0.70 -1.43
C PRO A 391 -19.07 -1.43 -0.12
N ARG A 392 -20.26 -1.24 0.48
CA ARG A 392 -20.64 -1.92 1.73
C ARG A 392 -20.41 -3.43 1.67
N THR A 393 -20.80 -4.06 0.56
CA THR A 393 -20.41 -5.44 0.25
C THR A 393 -19.75 -5.53 -1.12
N ALA A 394 -18.70 -6.35 -1.22
CA ALA A 394 -18.01 -6.63 -2.47
C ALA A 394 -17.84 -8.14 -2.66
N GLY A 395 -17.97 -8.61 -3.89
CA GLY A 395 -17.39 -9.91 -4.28
C GLY A 395 -15.90 -9.75 -4.61
N ARG A 396 -15.14 -10.86 -4.67
CA ARG A 396 -13.69 -10.85 -4.94
C ARG A 396 -13.27 -9.99 -6.14
N HIS A 397 -13.95 -10.11 -7.27
CA HIS A 397 -13.61 -9.33 -8.47
C HIS A 397 -13.91 -7.82 -8.34
N GLU A 398 -14.89 -7.46 -7.52
CA GLU A 398 -15.21 -6.08 -7.23
C GLU A 398 -14.20 -5.48 -6.25
N LEU A 399 -13.89 -6.20 -5.18
CA LEU A 399 -12.85 -5.87 -4.22
C LEU A 399 -11.51 -5.62 -4.93
N ALA A 400 -11.03 -6.59 -5.71
CA ALA A 400 -9.77 -6.48 -6.44
C ALA A 400 -9.70 -5.22 -7.31
N ARG A 401 -10.81 -4.87 -7.96
CA ARG A 401 -10.88 -3.68 -8.83
C ARG A 401 -10.79 -2.39 -8.02
N CYS A 402 -11.46 -2.30 -6.88
CA CYS A 402 -11.40 -1.14 -6.01
C CYS A 402 -9.98 -0.92 -5.46
N LEU A 403 -9.33 -2.01 -5.07
CA LEU A 403 -7.94 -2.05 -4.59
C LEU A 403 -6.91 -1.98 -5.73
N GLY A 404 -7.36 -1.84 -6.98
CA GLY A 404 -6.48 -1.65 -8.13
C GLY A 404 -5.56 -2.83 -8.41
N THR A 405 -5.99 -4.04 -8.04
CA THR A 405 -5.27 -5.31 -8.20
C THR A 405 -6.14 -6.33 -8.98
N ARG A 406 -5.69 -7.58 -9.05
CA ARG A 406 -6.43 -8.71 -9.59
C ARG A 406 -6.20 -9.93 -8.71
N PHE A 407 -7.27 -10.69 -8.51
CA PHE A 407 -7.22 -12.03 -7.93
C PHE A 407 -7.82 -13.00 -8.97
N GLY A 408 -7.04 -14.00 -9.37
CA GLY A 408 -7.42 -15.07 -10.27
C GLY A 408 -8.34 -16.07 -9.58
N SER A 409 -7.97 -16.52 -8.39
CA SER A 409 -8.70 -17.43 -7.51
C SER A 409 -8.98 -16.80 -6.14
N ASP A 410 -9.68 -17.53 -5.27
CA ASP A 410 -9.84 -17.13 -3.86
C ASP A 410 -8.52 -17.32 -3.08
N ALA A 411 -7.70 -18.30 -3.45
CA ALA A 411 -6.36 -18.52 -2.87
C ALA A 411 -5.34 -17.41 -3.20
N GLU A 412 -5.58 -16.62 -4.26
CA GLU A 412 -4.80 -15.39 -4.49
C GLU A 412 -5.29 -14.21 -3.63
N ALA A 413 -6.54 -14.25 -3.15
CA ALA A 413 -7.15 -13.17 -2.37
C ALA A 413 -7.00 -13.38 -0.87
N LEU A 414 -6.95 -14.63 -0.41
CA LEU A 414 -6.94 -15.03 1.00
C LEU A 414 -5.92 -16.14 1.22
N SER A 415 -5.29 -16.14 2.40
CA SER A 415 -4.36 -17.21 2.77
C SER A 415 -5.09 -18.56 2.87
N PRO A 416 -4.39 -19.69 2.65
CA PRO A 416 -4.98 -21.01 2.85
C PRO A 416 -5.52 -21.24 4.27
N ILE A 417 -4.92 -20.60 5.28
CA ILE A 417 -5.35 -20.68 6.68
C ILE A 417 -6.72 -20.00 6.86
N VAL A 418 -6.88 -18.79 6.31
CA VAL A 418 -8.17 -18.08 6.36
C VAL A 418 -9.23 -18.85 5.58
N LEU A 419 -8.90 -19.38 4.40
CA LEU A 419 -9.84 -20.18 3.61
C LEU A 419 -10.29 -21.46 4.30
N ALA A 420 -9.43 -22.09 5.10
CA ALA A 420 -9.78 -23.30 5.86
C ALA A 420 -10.70 -23.03 7.08
N GLN A 421 -10.87 -21.77 7.45
CA GLN A 421 -11.70 -21.34 8.59
C GLN A 421 -13.08 -20.80 8.16
N LEU A 422 -13.30 -20.63 6.85
CA LEU A 422 -14.60 -20.32 6.24
C LEU A 422 -15.37 -21.60 5.97
#